data_AF-A0A924CC93-F1
#
_entry.id   AF-A0A924CC93-F1
#
_cell.length_a   1.000
_cell.length_b   1.000
_cell.length_c   1.000
_cell.angle_alpha   90.00
_cell.angle_beta   90.00
_cell.angle_gamma   90.00
#
_symmetry.space_group_name_H-M   'P 1'
#
loop_
_entity.id
_entity.type
_entity.pdbx_description
1 polymer ?
#
loop_
_entity_poly.entity_id
_entity_poly.type
_entity_poly.pdbx_seq_one_letter_code
_entity_poly.pdbx_strand_id
1 'polypeptide(L)' 'MQFSHLHTHTQFSLLDGAASIKSLYKKAIENKMPALAISDHGNMFGVFEFVKEAYNHKNADGTLKVKPIV' A
#
# COMPACT_ATOMS: atom_id res chain seq x y z
N MET A 1 4.54 18.77 5.21
CA MET A 1 5.37 18.15 4.16
C MET A 1 4.62 16.93 3.65
N GLN A 2 4.63 16.65 2.34
CA GLN A 2 4.04 15.41 1.80
C GLN A 2 5.09 14.30 1.85
N PHE A 3 4.69 13.10 2.26
CA PHE A 3 5.58 11.97 2.43
C PHE A 3 4.93 10.69 1.92
N SER A 4 5.72 9.85 1.26
CA SER A 4 5.29 8.56 0.70
C SER A 4 6.35 7.51 0.96
N HIS A 5 5.94 6.37 1.50
CA HIS A 5 6.83 5.22 1.64
C HIS A 5 7.00 4.55 0.28
N LEU A 6 8.23 4.54 -0.21
CA LEU A 6 8.62 3.91 -1.48
C LEU A 6 9.28 2.54 -1.30
N HIS A 7 9.50 2.13 -0.05
CA HIS A 7 10.06 0.83 0.30
C HIS A 7 9.30 0.29 1.50
N THR A 8 8.43 -0.69 1.26
CA THR A 8 7.54 -1.25 2.28
C THR A 8 7.38 -2.74 2.08
N HIS A 9 7.56 -3.47 3.17
CA HIS A 9 7.32 -4.91 3.24
C HIS A 9 5.91 -5.18 3.78
N THR A 10 5.19 -6.07 3.12
CA THR A 10 3.86 -6.55 3.51
C THR A 10 3.97 -7.94 4.14
N GLN A 11 2.84 -8.51 4.56
CA GLN A 11 2.72 -9.91 5.00
C GLN A 11 3.24 -10.94 3.99
N PHE A 12 3.43 -10.56 2.72
CA PHE A 12 3.99 -11.43 1.69
C PHE A 12 5.52 -11.48 1.70
N SER A 13 6.18 -10.65 2.50
CA SER A 13 7.58 -10.85 2.88
C SER A 13 7.67 -11.98 3.90
N LEU A 14 7.76 -13.24 3.44
CA LEU A 14 7.56 -14.44 4.26
C LEU A 14 8.42 -14.57 5.53
N LEU A 15 9.61 -13.96 5.55
CA LEU A 15 10.54 -14.05 6.68
C LEU A 15 10.28 -12.98 7.76
N ASP A 16 9.95 -11.74 7.37
CA ASP A 16 9.87 -10.57 8.28
C ASP A 16 8.61 -9.70 8.09
N GLY A 17 7.68 -10.12 7.24
CA GLY A 17 6.49 -9.39 6.84
C GLY A 17 5.37 -9.47 7.87
N ALA A 18 5.25 -8.47 8.74
CA ALA A 18 4.19 -8.41 9.75
C ALA A 18 3.00 -7.50 9.37
N ALA A 19 3.11 -6.73 8.28
CA ALA A 19 2.14 -5.69 7.94
C ALA A 19 1.06 -6.19 6.95
N SER A 20 -0.19 -6.27 7.40
CA SER A 20 -1.31 -6.55 6.50
C SER A 20 -1.53 -5.39 5.53
N ILE A 21 -1.87 -5.70 4.28
CA ILE A 21 -2.11 -4.70 3.22
C ILE A 21 -3.22 -3.72 3.63
N LYS A 22 -4.30 -4.21 4.26
CA LYS A 22 -5.41 -3.37 4.74
C LYS A 22 -4.97 -2.37 5.81
N SER A 23 -4.20 -2.83 6.79
CA SER A 23 -3.67 -1.97 7.86
C SER A 23 -2.71 -0.91 7.30
N LEU A 24 -1.91 -1.28 6.31
CA LEU A 24 -1.01 -0.38 5.58
C LEU A 24 -1.78 0.75 4.88
N TYR A 25 -2.80 0.42 4.08
CA TYR A 25 -3.64 1.42 3.43
C TYR A 25 -4.38 2.32 4.42
N LYS A 26 -4.95 1.74 5.49
CA LYS A 26 -5.62 2.52 6.54
C LYS A 26 -4.68 3.57 7.13
N LYS A 27 -3.46 3.16 7.49
CA LYS A 27 -2.45 4.06 8.08
C LYS A 27 -1.92 5.09 7.08
N ALA A 28 -1.77 4.73 5.82
CA ALA A 28 -1.39 5.67 4.76
C ALA A 28 -2.46 6.74 4.53
N ILE A 29 -3.74 6.36 4.55
CA ILE A 29 -4.88 7.28 4.44
C ILE A 29 -4.95 8.21 5.66
N GLU A 30 -4.83 7.68 6.88
CA GLU A 30 -4.83 8.47 8.12
C GLU A 30 -3.70 9.51 8.12
N ASN A 31 -2.52 9.13 7.63
CA ASN A 31 -1.36 10.02 7.50
C ASN A 31 -1.41 10.92 6.26
N LYS A 32 -2.48 10.88 5.46
CA LYS A 32 -2.66 11.67 4.22
C LYS A 32 -1.50 11.49 3.23
N MET A 33 -0.95 10.28 3.12
CA MET A 33 0.11 9.96 2.16
C MET A 33 -0.46 9.91 0.74
N PRO A 34 0.16 10.57 -0.26
CA PRO A 34 -0.37 10.57 -1.62
C PRO A 34 -0.14 9.23 -2.35
N ALA A 35 0.91 8.50 -1.98
CA ALA A 35 1.28 7.21 -2.57
C ALA A 35 1.92 6.27 -1.55
N LEU A 36 1.85 4.97 -1.84
CA LEU A 36 2.44 3.88 -1.05
C LEU A 36 3.00 2.82 -2.00
N ALA A 37 4.24 2.40 -1.79
CA ALA A 37 4.87 1.34 -2.56
C ALA A 37 4.90 0.00 -1.84
N ILE A 38 4.84 -1.09 -2.61
CA ILE A 38 5.10 -2.46 -2.17
C ILE A 38 6.46 -2.91 -2.71
N SER A 39 7.32 -3.43 -1.85
CA SER A 39 8.67 -3.88 -2.21
C SER A 39 9.05 -5.11 -1.39
N ASP A 40 8.25 -6.18 -1.53
CA ASP A 40 8.44 -7.41 -0.76
C ASP A 40 9.74 -8.15 -1.09
N HIS A 41 10.22 -8.96 -0.14
CA HIS A 41 11.48 -9.69 -0.29
C HIS A 41 11.40 -10.73 -1.41
N GLY A 42 12.02 -10.42 -2.54
CA GLY A 42 12.23 -11.35 -3.65
C GLY A 42 10.96 -11.89 -4.29
N ASN A 43 9.80 -11.25 -4.05
CA ASN A 43 8.51 -11.72 -4.56
C ASN A 43 7.52 -10.57 -4.79
N MET A 44 6.45 -10.87 -5.54
CA MET A 44 5.36 -9.94 -5.88
C MET A 44 3.98 -10.54 -5.58
N PHE A 45 3.89 -11.51 -4.67
CA PHE A 45 2.63 -12.24 -4.42
C PHE A 45 1.52 -11.33 -3.90
N GLY A 46 1.89 -10.33 -3.09
CA GLY A 46 0.96 -9.36 -2.53
C GLY A 46 0.49 -8.26 -3.49
N VAL A 47 1.08 -8.14 -4.69
CA VAL A 47 0.84 -7.00 -5.58
C VAL A 47 -0.61 -6.92 -6.03
N PHE A 48 -1.23 -8.06 -6.38
CA PHE A 48 -2.62 -8.05 -6.85
C PHE A 48 -3.58 -7.62 -5.73
N GLU A 49 -3.37 -8.12 -4.52
CA GLU A 49 -4.15 -7.71 -3.34
C GLU A 49 -3.89 -6.25 -2.98
N PHE A 50 -2.64 -5.79 -3.09
CA PHE A 50 -2.22 -4.41 -2.81
C PHE A 50 -2.89 -3.41 -3.74
N VAL A 51 -2.87 -3.67 -5.04
CA VAL A 51 -3.54 -2.82 -6.03
C VAL A 51 -5.05 -2.89 -5.83
N LYS A 52 -5.63 -4.08 -5.69
CA LYS A 52 -7.07 -4.24 -5.45
C LYS A 52 -7.54 -3.43 -4.24
N GLU A 53 -6.80 -3.48 -3.14
CA GLU A 53 -7.13 -2.72 -1.94
C GLU A 53 -7.08 -1.21 -2.19
N ALA A 54 -6.10 -0.72 -2.95
CA ALA A 54 -6.05 0.69 -3.35
C ALA A 54 -7.34 1.14 -4.05
N TYR A 55 -7.87 0.31 -4.96
CA TYR A 55 -9.11 0.59 -5.70
C TYR A 55 -10.38 0.50 -4.86
N ASN A 56 -10.34 -0.12 -3.68
CA ASN A 56 -11.43 -0.05 -2.71
C ASN A 56 -11.49 1.33 -2.03
N HIS A 57 -10.38 2.08 -2.02
CA HIS A 57 -10.25 3.39 -1.35
C HIS A 57 -10.25 4.53 -2.36
N LYS A 58 -11.42 4.87 -2.89
CA LYS A 58 -11.61 6.00 -3.82
C LYS A 58 -12.18 7.23 -3.13
N ASN A 59 -11.84 8.41 -3.66
CA ASN A 59 -12.51 9.67 -3.36
C ASN A 59 -13.81 9.80 -4.17
N ALA A 60 -14.66 10.76 -3.81
CA ALA A 60 -15.88 11.08 -4.55
C ALA A 60 -15.60 11.42 -6.04
N ASP A 61 -14.41 11.97 -6.32
CA ASP A 61 -13.96 12.34 -7.66
C ASP A 61 -13.43 11.15 -8.49
N GLY A 62 -13.51 9.92 -7.96
CA GLY A 62 -13.03 8.70 -8.62
C GLY A 62 -11.52 8.48 -8.56
N THR A 63 -10.74 9.46 -8.08
CA THR A 63 -9.31 9.32 -7.81
C THR A 63 -9.04 8.41 -6.61
N LEU A 64 -7.90 7.71 -6.60
CA LEU A 64 -7.48 6.89 -5.46
C LEU A 64 -7.06 7.78 -4.28
N LYS A 65 -7.42 7.38 -3.05
CA LYS A 65 -6.98 8.05 -1.82
C LYS A 65 -5.47 7.96 -1.62
N VAL A 66 -4.90 6.80 -1.94
CA VAL A 66 -3.46 6.53 -1.90
C VAL A 66 -3.13 5.81 -3.20
N LYS A 67 -2.16 6.34 -3.95
CA LYS A 67 -1.73 5.73 -5.21
C LYS A 67 -0.82 4.51 -4.92
N PRO A 68 -1.15 3.31 -5.44
CA PRO A 68 -0.26 2.16 -5.34
C PRO A 68 0.95 2.36 -6.25
N ILE A 69 2.14 2.00 -5.76
CA ILE A 69 3.37 1.86 -6.53
C ILE A 69 3.84 0.41 -6.35
N VAL A 70 4.18 -0.24 -7.46
CA VAL A 70 4.61 -1.65 -7.52
C VAL A 70 6.02 -1.70 -8.04
#